data_AF-A0A517SFC7-F1
#
_entry.id   AF-A0A517SFC7-F1
#
_cell.length_a   1.000
_cell.length_b   1.000
_cell.length_c   1.000
_cell.angle_alpha   90.00
_cell.angle_beta   90.00
_cell.angle_gamma   90.00
#
_symmetry.space_group_name_H-M   'P 1'
#
loop_
_entity.id
_entity.type
_entity.pdbx_description
1 polymer ?
#
loop_
_entity_poly.entity_id
_entity_poly.type
_entity_poly.pdbx_seq_one_letter_code
_entity_poly.pdbx_strand_id
1 'polypeptide(L)'
;MIHFSPQEFLNNTQAHGQSSRIPVGLRRDEALFHEMVHSLRQMAGVMDCSAHPNGFDTKDEVWAILTTNIYCSAFRRPLRRNHEDFEVMTDEEVSGFYKKFESMIGRMCRELPVFTRNIARITYIKFNPFRDYYERRR
;
A
#
# COMPACT_ATOMS: atom_id res chain seq x y z
N MET A 1 16.90 -4.60 -1.97
CA MET A 1 17.41 -5.43 -0.86
C MET A 1 16.56 -5.08 0.34
N ILE A 2 15.82 -6.02 0.90
CA ILE A 2 14.96 -5.77 2.06
C ILE A 2 15.86 -5.66 3.28
N HIS A 3 15.87 -4.51 3.94
CA HIS A 3 16.58 -4.32 5.20
C HIS A 3 15.56 -4.35 6.34
N PHE A 4 15.52 -5.48 7.05
CA PHE A 4 14.61 -5.70 8.18
C PHE A 4 15.40 -6.25 9.37
N SER A 5 15.21 -5.65 10.55
CA SER A 5 15.78 -6.17 11.80
C SER A 5 14.66 -6.56 12.78
N PRO A 6 14.56 -7.84 13.20
CA PRO A 6 13.56 -8.30 14.17
C PRO A 6 13.60 -7.54 15.52
N GLN A 7 14.77 -7.04 15.91
CA GLN A 7 14.95 -6.24 17.13
C GLN A 7 14.21 -4.90 17.05
N GLU A 8 14.04 -4.36 15.85
CA GLU A 8 13.19 -3.21 15.59
C GLU A 8 11.71 -3.56 15.67
N PHE A 9 11.27 -4.79 15.94
CA PHE A 9 9.84 -5.09 16.07
C PHE A 9 9.39 -5.15 17.54
N LEU A 10 10.28 -5.57 18.44
CA LEU A 10 9.96 -5.90 19.84
C LEU A 10 9.78 -4.69 20.76
N ASN A 11 10.36 -3.54 20.44
CA ASN A 11 10.24 -2.32 21.26
C ASN A 11 8.99 -1.53 20.86
N ASN A 12 7.80 -2.06 21.13
CA ASN A 12 6.52 -1.45 20.77
C ASN A 12 6.12 -0.27 21.71
N THR A 13 7.03 0.12 22.60
CA THR A 13 6.85 1.23 23.53
C THR A 13 8.11 2.10 23.55
N GLN A 14 7.87 3.41 23.42
CA GLN A 14 8.76 4.54 23.63
C GLN A 14 9.43 5.14 22.38
N ALA A 15 8.72 6.08 21.76
CA ALA A 15 9.27 7.43 21.76
C ALA A 15 9.61 7.77 23.22
N HIS A 16 10.91 7.77 23.56
CA HIS A 16 11.35 8.34 24.82
C HIS A 16 10.88 9.79 24.84
N GLY A 17 9.84 10.07 25.63
CA GLY A 17 9.42 11.42 25.98
C GLY A 17 9.10 12.34 24.80
N GLN A 18 8.09 12.02 23.99
CA GLN A 18 7.22 13.00 23.33
C GLN A 18 6.12 12.27 22.56
N SER A 19 4.89 12.76 22.67
CA SER A 19 3.76 12.38 21.81
C SER A 19 4.02 12.85 20.37
N SER A 20 4.97 12.25 19.67
CA SER A 20 5.16 12.47 18.23
C SER A 20 4.25 11.51 17.47
N ARG A 21 3.37 12.06 16.63
CA ARG A 21 2.60 11.28 15.67
C ARG A 21 3.60 10.52 14.78
N ILE A 22 3.53 9.18 14.77
CA ILE A 22 4.31 8.36 13.83
C ILE A 22 3.83 8.73 12.41
N PRO A 23 4.73 9.13 11.48
CA PRO A 23 4.35 9.42 10.10
C PRO A 23 3.69 8.21 9.41
N VAL A 24 2.82 8.46 8.43
CA VAL A 24 2.13 7.40 7.71
C VAL A 24 3.14 6.53 6.94
N GLY A 25 2.98 5.21 6.95
CA GLY A 25 3.91 4.29 6.31
C GLY A 25 5.19 3.99 7.11
N LEU A 26 5.42 4.67 8.24
CA LEU A 26 6.58 4.42 9.12
C LEU A 26 6.25 3.59 10.36
N ARG A 27 4.99 3.20 10.57
CA ARG A 27 4.70 2.18 11.57
C ARG A 27 5.32 0.86 11.13
N ARG A 28 5.91 0.13 12.08
CA ARG A 28 6.71 -1.07 11.78
C ARG A 28 5.93 -2.15 11.05
N ASP A 29 4.65 -2.32 11.37
CA ASP A 29 3.76 -3.24 10.68
C ASP A 29 3.40 -2.76 9.26
N GLU A 30 3.23 -1.44 9.05
CA GLU A 30 3.02 -0.85 7.73
C GLU A 30 4.26 -1.00 6.84
N ALA A 31 5.44 -0.69 7.36
CA ALA A 31 6.71 -0.84 6.66
C ALA A 31 6.99 -2.31 6.33
N LEU A 32 6.80 -3.22 7.31
CA LEU A 32 6.96 -4.65 7.06
C LEU A 32 5.98 -5.15 5.99
N PHE A 33 4.71 -4.73 6.06
CA PHE A 33 3.72 -5.13 5.07
C PHE A 33 4.06 -4.61 3.66
N HIS A 34 4.55 -3.37 3.56
CA HIS A 34 5.05 -2.79 2.31
C HIS A 34 6.18 -3.63 1.69
N GLU A 35 7.19 -4.00 2.48
CA GLU A 35 8.30 -4.86 2.01
C GLU A 35 7.85 -6.29 1.65
N MET A 36 6.89 -6.85 2.39
CA MET A 36 6.30 -8.15 2.05
C MET A 36 5.57 -8.11 0.71
N VAL A 37 4.97 -6.97 0.37
CA VAL A 37 4.28 -6.77 -0.90
C VAL A 37 5.28 -6.72 -2.07
N HIS A 38 6.43 -6.04 -1.91
CA HIS A 38 7.54 -6.14 -2.87
C HIS A 38 8.05 -7.58 -3.02
N SER A 39 8.28 -8.26 -1.90
CA SER A 39 8.73 -9.66 -1.87
C SER A 39 7.79 -10.57 -2.64
N LEU A 40 6.47 -10.41 -2.44
CA LEU A 40 5.45 -11.18 -3.15
C LEU A 40 5.57 -11.00 -4.67
N ARG A 41 5.71 -9.76 -5.16
CA ARG A 41 5.88 -9.49 -6.59
C ARG A 41 7.18 -10.06 -7.14
N GLN A 42 8.26 -9.95 -6.36
CA GLN A 42 9.55 -10.51 -6.73
C GLN A 42 9.49 -12.03 -6.86
N MET A 43 8.92 -12.73 -5.88
CA MET A 43 8.74 -14.19 -5.90
C MET A 43 7.81 -14.65 -7.03
N ALA A 44 6.79 -13.85 -7.35
CA ALA A 44 5.89 -14.13 -8.47
C ALA A 44 6.49 -13.79 -9.85
N GLY A 45 7.69 -13.20 -9.91
CA GLY A 45 8.35 -12.84 -11.17
C GLY A 45 7.70 -11.68 -11.93
N VAL A 46 6.91 -10.85 -11.24
CA VAL A 46 6.16 -9.73 -11.85
C VAL A 46 6.62 -8.36 -11.36
N MET A 47 7.70 -8.30 -10.56
CA MET A 47 8.26 -7.04 -10.05
C MET A 47 8.63 -6.10 -11.22
N ASP A 48 8.17 -4.85 -11.16
CA ASP A 48 8.38 -3.86 -12.22
C ASP A 48 8.98 -2.56 -11.65
N CYS A 49 10.30 -2.50 -11.63
CA CYS A 49 11.06 -1.35 -11.16
C CYS A 49 11.21 -0.24 -12.21
N SER A 50 10.46 -0.27 -13.31
CA SER A 50 10.47 0.86 -14.26
C SER A 50 9.87 2.10 -13.61
N ALA A 51 10.43 3.26 -13.97
CA ALA A 51 10.07 4.53 -13.38
C ALA A 51 8.57 4.80 -13.47
N HIS A 52 8.01 5.39 -12.41
CA HIS A 52 6.63 5.86 -12.39
C HIS A 52 6.59 7.36 -12.11
N PRO A 53 5.89 8.16 -12.93
CA PRO A 53 5.63 9.55 -12.57
C PRO A 53 4.77 9.62 -11.30
N ASN A 54 4.75 10.78 -10.64
CA ASN A 54 3.88 11.08 -9.48
C ASN A 54 4.39 10.64 -8.09
N GLY A 55 5.70 10.63 -7.87
CA GLY A 55 6.28 10.51 -6.53
C GLY A 55 6.33 9.11 -5.94
N PHE A 56 6.26 8.07 -6.79
CA PHE A 56 6.35 6.67 -6.36
C PHE A 56 7.71 6.04 -6.64
N ASP A 57 8.65 6.71 -7.33
CA ASP A 57 9.88 6.13 -7.88
C ASP A 57 9.66 5.04 -8.95
N THR A 58 8.89 3.98 -8.66
CA THR A 58 8.65 2.86 -9.57
C THR A 58 7.18 2.43 -9.62
N LYS A 59 6.83 1.60 -10.61
CA LYS A 59 5.48 1.00 -10.66
C LYS A 59 5.25 -0.01 -9.53
N ASP A 60 6.31 -0.66 -9.06
CA ASP A 60 6.25 -1.60 -7.94
C ASP A 60 5.88 -0.91 -6.63
N GLU A 61 6.40 0.30 -6.41
CA GLU A 61 6.07 1.15 -5.28
C GLU A 61 4.59 1.56 -5.27
N VAL A 62 3.99 1.81 -6.44
CA VAL A 62 2.52 2.00 -6.53
C VAL A 62 1.79 0.76 -6.01
N TRP A 63 2.30 -0.44 -6.29
CA TRP A 63 1.72 -1.70 -5.81
C TRP A 63 1.85 -1.83 -4.29
N ALA A 64 3.04 -1.57 -3.77
CA ALA A 64 3.35 -1.65 -2.35
C ALA A 64 2.57 -0.63 -1.53
N ILE A 65 2.54 0.63 -1.96
CA ILE A 65 1.77 1.70 -1.30
C ILE A 65 0.27 1.44 -1.40
N LEU A 66 -0.27 1.07 -2.57
CA LEU A 66 -1.70 0.80 -2.72
C LEU A 66 -2.15 -0.33 -1.79
N THR A 67 -1.41 -1.44 -1.77
CA THR A 67 -1.78 -2.61 -0.94
C THR A 67 -1.61 -2.28 0.54
N THR A 68 -0.57 -1.53 0.92
CA THR A 68 -0.38 -1.04 2.29
C THR A 68 -1.49 -0.07 2.72
N ASN A 69 -1.97 0.78 1.82
CA ASN A 69 -3.11 1.66 2.11
C ASN A 69 -4.42 0.87 2.33
N ILE A 70 -4.65 -0.23 1.62
CA ILE A 70 -5.78 -1.14 1.90
C ILE A 70 -5.65 -1.71 3.32
N TYR A 71 -4.45 -2.16 3.69
CA TYR A 71 -4.14 -2.62 5.06
C TYR A 71 -4.39 -1.52 6.10
N CYS A 72 -3.84 -0.32 5.91
CA CYS A 72 -4.07 0.84 6.78
C CYS A 72 -5.55 1.17 6.95
N SER A 73 -6.34 1.09 5.86
CA SER A 73 -7.79 1.33 5.90
C SER A 73 -8.53 0.31 6.77
N ALA A 74 -8.09 -0.95 6.80
CA ALA A 74 -8.64 -1.98 7.69
C ALA A 74 -8.49 -1.62 9.18
N PHE A 75 -7.43 -0.89 9.52
CA PHE A 75 -7.12 -0.44 10.88
C PHE A 75 -7.47 1.04 11.14
N ARG A 76 -8.21 1.69 10.23
CA ARG A 76 -8.61 3.11 10.32
C ARG A 76 -7.41 4.05 10.49
N ARG A 77 -6.33 3.78 9.77
CA ARG A 77 -5.10 4.58 9.77
C ARG A 77 -5.05 5.51 8.56
N PRO A 78 -4.26 6.62 8.63
CA PRO A 78 -4.03 7.47 7.48
C PRO A 78 -3.48 6.69 6.28
N LEU A 79 -3.78 7.15 5.07
CA LEU A 79 -3.32 6.55 3.81
C LEU A 79 -2.15 7.37 3.25
N ARG A 80 -1.09 6.72 2.81
CA ARG A 80 0.11 7.36 2.27
C ARG A 80 -0.12 7.80 0.83
N ARG A 81 0.19 9.06 0.52
CA ARG A 81 -0.02 9.65 -0.81
C ARG A 81 0.98 9.16 -1.84
N ASN A 82 2.24 9.08 -1.47
CA ASN A 82 3.37 8.82 -2.36
C ASN A 82 4.56 8.20 -1.59
N HIS A 83 5.63 7.85 -2.28
CA HIS A 83 6.84 7.27 -1.67
C HIS A 83 7.79 8.33 -1.08
N GLU A 84 7.76 9.58 -1.54
CA GLU A 84 8.81 10.56 -1.24
C GLU A 84 8.72 11.22 0.15
N ASP A 85 7.53 11.65 0.56
CA ASP A 85 7.37 12.63 1.65
C ASP A 85 6.59 12.13 2.87
N PHE A 86 6.08 10.89 2.81
CA PHE A 86 5.20 10.32 3.83
C PHE A 86 4.00 11.23 4.17
N GLU A 87 3.47 11.94 3.17
CA GLU A 87 2.27 12.73 3.33
C GLU A 87 1.00 11.86 3.31
N VAL A 88 0.00 12.32 4.05
CA VAL A 88 -1.31 11.70 4.14
C VAL A 88 -2.16 12.15 2.95
N MET A 89 -2.88 11.21 2.34
CA MET A 89 -3.86 11.51 1.29
C MET A 89 -5.01 12.38 1.83
N THR A 90 -5.44 13.37 1.05
CA THR A 90 -6.69 14.10 1.32
C THR A 90 -7.92 13.26 0.95
N ASP A 91 -9.10 13.63 1.45
CA ASP A 91 -10.35 12.92 1.12
C ASP A 91 -10.66 12.96 -0.40
N GLU A 92 -10.31 14.05 -1.09
CA GLU A 92 -10.40 14.18 -2.55
C GLU A 92 -9.46 13.19 -3.25
N GLU A 93 -8.23 13.04 -2.76
CA GLU A 93 -7.28 12.08 -3.31
C GLU A 93 -7.76 10.64 -3.09
N VAL A 94 -8.32 10.33 -1.92
CA VAL A 94 -8.87 9.01 -1.60
C VAL A 94 -10.03 8.66 -2.52
N SER A 95 -10.99 9.58 -2.69
CA SER A 95 -12.15 9.39 -3.56
C SER A 95 -11.79 9.34 -5.06
N GLY A 96 -10.79 10.11 -5.48
CA GLY A 96 -10.29 10.14 -6.86
C GLY A 96 -9.30 9.01 -7.21
N PHE A 97 -8.79 8.28 -6.21
CA PHE A 97 -7.65 7.38 -6.37
C PHE A 97 -7.87 6.31 -7.44
N TYR A 98 -9.00 5.59 -7.40
CA TYR A 98 -9.30 4.54 -8.37
C TYR A 98 -9.25 5.09 -9.80
N LYS A 99 -9.91 6.23 -10.04
CA LYS A 99 -9.96 6.85 -11.37
C LYS A 99 -8.56 7.29 -11.85
N LYS A 100 -7.75 7.85 -10.95
CA LYS A 100 -6.38 8.28 -11.26
C LYS A 100 -5.48 7.11 -11.64
N PHE A 101 -5.64 5.95 -10.99
CA PHE A 101 -4.75 4.79 -11.15
C PHE A 101 -5.41 3.59 -11.82
N GLU A 102 -6.54 3.76 -12.51
CA GLU A 102 -7.36 2.64 -13.03
C GLU A 102 -6.57 1.68 -13.92
N SER A 103 -5.78 2.22 -14.85
CA SER A 103 -4.97 1.41 -15.76
C SER A 103 -3.95 0.55 -15.00
N MET A 104 -3.33 1.14 -13.97
CA MET A 104 -2.39 0.45 -13.10
C MET A 104 -3.10 -0.62 -12.29
N ILE A 105 -4.17 -0.26 -11.55
CA ILE A 105 -4.98 -1.20 -10.76
C ILE A 105 -5.46 -2.38 -11.62
N GLY A 106 -5.88 -2.11 -12.86
CA GLY A 106 -6.27 -3.15 -13.78
C GLY A 106 -5.12 -4.08 -14.17
N ARG A 107 -3.91 -3.54 -14.36
CA ARG A 107 -2.71 -4.35 -14.54
C ARG A 107 -2.41 -5.20 -13.31
N MET A 108 -2.48 -4.62 -12.10
CA MET A 108 -2.29 -5.31 -10.83
C MET A 108 -3.23 -6.53 -10.70
N CYS A 109 -4.50 -6.33 -11.01
CA CYS A 109 -5.54 -7.37 -10.94
C CYS A 109 -5.38 -8.47 -12.00
N ARG A 110 -4.60 -8.25 -13.06
CA ARG A 110 -4.24 -9.26 -14.07
C ARG A 110 -2.95 -10.00 -13.72
N GLU A 111 -1.97 -9.32 -13.11
CA GLU A 111 -0.69 -9.92 -12.72
C GLU A 111 -0.84 -10.89 -11.56
N LEU A 112 -1.64 -10.54 -10.53
CA LEU A 112 -1.87 -11.37 -9.35
C LEU A 112 -3.36 -11.52 -9.05
N PRO A 113 -4.13 -12.21 -9.92
CA PRO A 113 -5.60 -12.25 -9.85
C PRO A 113 -6.12 -12.98 -8.62
N VAL A 114 -5.44 -14.05 -8.16
CA VAL A 114 -5.87 -14.79 -6.96
C VAL A 114 -5.76 -13.92 -5.72
N PHE A 115 -4.63 -13.23 -5.56
CA PHE A 115 -4.39 -12.31 -4.45
C PHE A 115 -5.40 -11.16 -4.44
N THR A 116 -5.49 -10.42 -5.55
CA THR A 116 -6.35 -9.23 -5.66
C THR A 116 -7.84 -9.57 -5.53
N ARG A 117 -8.32 -10.70 -6.06
CA ARG A 117 -9.71 -11.16 -5.85
C ARG A 117 -10.01 -11.46 -4.39
N ASN A 118 -9.08 -12.09 -3.67
CA ASN A 118 -9.28 -12.41 -2.26
C ASN A 118 -9.32 -11.14 -1.40
N ILE A 119 -8.43 -10.17 -1.66
CA ILE A 119 -8.46 -8.87 -0.99
C ILE A 119 -9.73 -8.07 -1.34
N ALA A 120 -10.17 -8.09 -2.60
CA ALA A 120 -11.39 -7.41 -3.05
C ALA A 120 -12.66 -7.91 -2.33
N ARG A 121 -12.69 -9.18 -1.89
CA ARG A 121 -13.82 -9.77 -1.17
C ARG A 121 -13.93 -9.30 0.28
N ILE A 122 -12.95 -8.58 0.80
CA ILE A 122 -12.98 -8.04 2.17
C ILE A 122 -13.83 -6.77 2.18
N THR A 123 -15.12 -6.91 2.49
CA THR A 123 -16.13 -5.84 2.32
C THR A 123 -16.08 -4.75 3.39
N TYR A 124 -15.55 -5.02 4.58
CA TYR A 124 -15.52 -4.03 5.67
C TYR A 124 -14.45 -2.93 5.48
N ILE A 125 -13.46 -3.14 4.60
CA ILE A 125 -12.40 -2.17 4.33
C ILE A 125 -12.95 -1.08 3.39
N LYS A 126 -12.87 0.18 3.81
CA LYS A 126 -13.44 1.31 3.04
C LYS A 126 -12.64 1.60 1.77
N PHE A 127 -11.33 1.80 1.90
CA PHE A 127 -10.45 2.02 0.75
C PHE A 127 -9.99 0.68 0.20
N ASN A 128 -10.58 0.22 -0.90
CA ASN A 128 -10.20 -1.02 -1.57
C ASN A 128 -10.33 -0.90 -3.10
N PRO A 129 -9.36 -0.28 -3.79
CA PRO A 129 -9.41 -0.11 -5.24
C PRO A 129 -9.44 -1.42 -6.04
N PHE A 130 -9.01 -2.55 -5.47
CA PHE A 130 -9.20 -3.87 -6.10
C PHE A 130 -10.66 -4.28 -6.15
N ARG A 131 -11.43 -4.00 -5.09
CA ARG A 131 -12.89 -4.21 -5.09
C ARG A 131 -13.56 -3.36 -6.16
N ASP A 132 -13.22 -2.08 -6.22
CA ASP A 132 -13.77 -1.16 -7.23
C ASP A 132 -13.50 -1.68 -8.66
N TYR A 133 -12.31 -2.23 -8.93
CA TYR A 133 -11.97 -2.82 -10.23
C TYR A 133 -12.88 -4.00 -10.59
N TYR A 134 -13.08 -4.94 -9.66
CA TYR A 134 -13.87 -6.14 -9.93
C TYR A 134 -15.37 -5.86 -9.96
N GLU A 135 -15.89 -4.92 -9.18
CA GLU A 135 -17.31 -4.55 -9.20
C GLU A 135 -17.72 -3.86 -10.49
N ARG A 136 -16.86 -2.99 -11.04
CA ARG A 136 -17.12 -2.28 -12.32
C ARG A 136 -17.11 -3.17 -13.56
N ARG A 137 -16.68 -4.43 -13.42
CA ARG A 137 -16.56 -5.41 -14.50
C ARG A 137 -17.48 -6.62 -14.34
N ARG A 138 -18.40 -6.56 -13.37
CA ARG A 138 -19.50 -7.52 -13.23
C ARG A 138 -20.66 -7.19 -14.15
#